data_AF-A0A4Y9QET5-F1
#
_entry.id   AF-A0A4Y9QET5-F1
#
_cell.length_a   1.000
_cell.length_b   1.000
_cell.length_c   1.000
_cell.angle_alpha   90.00
_cell.angle_beta   90.00
_cell.angle_gamma   90.00
#
_symmetry.space_group_name_H-M   'P 1'
#
loop_
_entity.id
_entity.type
_entity.pdbx_description
1 polymer ?
#
loop_
_entity_poly.entity_id
_entity_poly.type
_entity_poly.pdbx_seq_one_letter_code
_entity_poly.pdbx_strand_id
1 'polypeptide(L)'
;MGWFREKTAGRGRTAPLQMPDQLAQEAADQYGNRDFAGALQTYGRAIDKIHTMCVMASPGSRIRSPGPQDQPILDGFNSSLGAALALNPRLDVATEVERATAYLRQVAMESPGEAPRYFDAIERFESTYRAGAK
;
A
#
# COMPACT_ATOMS: atom_id res chain seq x y z
N MET A 1 -9.66 -6.37 56.30
CA MET A 1 -9.39 -7.59 55.49
C MET A 1 -10.52 -7.78 54.49
N GLY A 2 -10.21 -7.74 53.20
CA GLY A 2 -11.14 -7.87 52.09
C GLY A 2 -10.42 -7.43 50.82
N TRP A 3 -9.89 -8.41 50.10
CA TRP A 3 -8.73 -8.30 49.22
C TRP A 3 -9.05 -7.70 47.84
N PHE A 4 -8.13 -6.85 47.36
CA PHE A 4 -7.96 -6.49 45.95
C PHE A 4 -7.85 -7.75 45.08
N ARG A 5 -8.55 -7.77 43.94
CA ARG A 5 -8.11 -8.51 42.77
C ARG A 5 -8.54 -7.76 41.50
N GLU A 6 -7.60 -7.01 40.97
CA GLU A 6 -7.48 -6.74 39.54
C GLU A 6 -7.70 -8.04 38.76
N LYS A 7 -8.65 -8.02 37.82
CA LYS A 7 -8.60 -8.91 36.66
C LYS A 7 -8.07 -8.09 35.49
N THR A 8 -6.81 -8.37 35.25
CA THR A 8 -5.95 -7.96 34.15
C THR A 8 -6.63 -7.97 32.80
N ALA A 9 -6.42 -6.87 32.08
CA ALA A 9 -6.51 -6.80 30.64
C ALA A 9 -5.66 -7.91 29.99
N GLY A 10 -6.20 -8.56 28.97
CA GLY A 10 -5.46 -9.60 28.25
C GLY A 10 -6.10 -10.03 26.94
N ARG A 11 -5.44 -9.62 25.85
CA ARG A 11 -5.46 -10.21 24.50
C ARG A 11 -6.56 -9.76 23.54
N GLY A 12 -6.34 -8.56 23.05
CA GLY A 12 -6.58 -8.18 21.67
C GLY A 12 -5.68 -7.02 21.31
N ARG A 13 -4.35 -7.18 21.39
CA ARG A 13 -3.45 -6.24 20.69
C ARG A 13 -3.59 -6.53 19.20
N THR A 14 -4.72 -6.13 18.61
CA THR A 14 -4.67 -5.66 17.23
C THR A 14 -3.67 -4.53 17.29
N ALA A 15 -2.45 -4.73 16.77
CA ALA A 15 -1.61 -3.60 16.41
C ALA A 15 -2.55 -2.61 15.71
N PRO A 16 -2.58 -1.32 16.08
CA PRO A 16 -3.41 -0.36 15.37
C PRO A 16 -3.12 -0.57 13.89
N LEU A 17 -4.16 -0.85 13.09
CA LEU A 17 -4.03 -0.97 11.65
C LEU A 17 -3.28 0.28 11.22
N GLN A 18 -1.99 0.13 10.86
CA GLN A 18 -1.24 1.26 10.34
C GLN A 18 -2.01 1.67 9.10
N MET A 19 -2.58 2.87 9.17
CA MET A 19 -3.41 3.39 8.09
C MET A 19 -2.51 3.49 6.86
N PRO A 20 -3.03 3.23 5.64
CA PRO A 20 -2.25 3.35 4.42
C PRO A 20 -1.47 4.66 4.35
N ASP A 21 -2.04 5.73 4.88
CA ASP A 21 -1.47 7.08 4.88
C ASP A 21 -0.25 7.22 5.82
N GLN A 22 -0.20 6.45 6.92
CA GLN A 22 0.98 6.40 7.80
C GLN A 22 2.15 5.69 7.11
N LEU A 23 1.85 4.58 6.41
CA LEU A 23 2.84 3.88 5.59
C LEU A 23 3.30 4.75 4.41
N ALA A 24 2.39 5.53 3.82
CA ALA A 24 2.71 6.48 2.77
C ALA A 24 3.71 7.54 3.26
N GLN A 25 3.50 8.06 4.48
CA GLN A 25 4.41 9.04 5.08
C GLN A 25 5.79 8.43 5.36
N GLU A 26 5.85 7.21 5.93
CA GLU A 26 7.11 6.49 6.13
C GLU A 26 7.86 6.27 4.80
N ALA A 27 7.13 5.89 3.75
CA ALA A 27 7.70 5.71 2.42
C ALA A 27 8.19 7.03 1.80
N ALA A 28 7.48 8.13 2.02
CA ALA A 28 7.90 9.45 1.58
C ALA A 28 9.20 9.89 2.27
N ASP A 29 9.35 9.61 3.56
CA ASP A 29 10.59 9.90 4.30
C ASP A 29 11.76 9.05 3.78
N GLN A 30 11.54 7.76 3.49
CA GLN A 30 12.54 6.89 2.85
C GLN A 30 12.94 7.43 1.47
N TYR A 31 11.96 7.83 0.65
CA TYR A 31 12.20 8.43 -0.66
C TYR A 31 13.03 9.71 -0.56
N GLY A 32 12.72 10.60 0.40
CA GLY A 32 13.49 11.82 0.68
C GLY A 32 14.94 11.55 1.09
N ASN A 33 15.19 10.42 1.76
CA ASN A 33 16.52 9.94 2.13
C ASN A 33 17.22 9.14 1.01
N ARG A 34 16.65 9.12 -0.20
CA ARG A 34 17.14 8.39 -1.38
C ARG A 34 17.14 6.85 -1.22
N ASP A 35 16.40 6.33 -0.25
CA ASP A 35 16.12 4.90 -0.12
C ASP A 35 14.89 4.53 -0.97
N PHE A 36 15.08 4.51 -2.29
CA PHE A 36 13.97 4.28 -3.23
C PHE A 36 13.46 2.84 -3.22
N ALA A 37 14.33 1.87 -2.94
CA ALA A 37 13.94 0.47 -2.82
C ALA A 37 13.12 0.23 -1.53
N GLY A 38 13.56 0.79 -0.41
CA GLY A 38 12.78 0.80 0.82
C GLY A 38 11.44 1.50 0.64
N ALA A 39 11.44 2.69 0.03
CA ALA A 39 10.22 3.44 -0.26
C ALA A 39 9.23 2.65 -1.12
N LEU A 40 9.71 1.98 -2.18
CA LEU A 40 8.89 1.13 -3.04
C LEU A 40 8.19 0.02 -2.24
N GLN A 41 8.95 -0.70 -1.40
CA GLN A 41 8.40 -1.77 -0.56
C GLN A 41 7.37 -1.22 0.45
N THR A 42 7.63 -0.05 1.03
CA THR A 42 6.72 0.59 2.00
C THR A 42 5.44 1.09 1.34
N TYR A 43 5.50 1.70 0.16
CA TYR A 43 4.31 2.01 -0.62
C TYR A 43 3.56 0.74 -1.05
N GLY A 44 4.26 -0.35 -1.38
CA GLY A 44 3.63 -1.65 -1.65
C GLY A 44 2.83 -2.18 -0.45
N ARG A 45 3.36 -2.01 0.77
CA ARG A 45 2.64 -2.30 2.02
C ARG A 45 1.43 -1.37 2.23
N ALA A 46 1.52 -0.11 1.83
CA ALA A 46 0.38 0.80 1.87
C ALA A 46 -0.75 0.34 0.92
N ILE A 47 -0.41 -0.11 -0.30
CA ILE A 47 -1.35 -0.68 -1.26
C ILE A 47 -2.02 -1.95 -0.73
N ASP A 48 -1.25 -2.86 -0.12
CA ASP A 48 -1.80 -4.03 0.60
C ASP A 48 -2.83 -3.63 1.67
N LYS A 49 -2.58 -2.54 2.40
CA LYS A 49 -3.51 -2.06 3.43
C LYS A 49 -4.75 -1.41 2.82
N ILE A 50 -4.64 -0.67 1.71
CA ILE A 50 -5.81 -0.18 0.94
C ILE A 50 -6.69 -1.37 0.58
N HIS A 51 -6.10 -2.40 -0.03
CA HIS A 51 -6.81 -3.62 -0.42
C HIS A 51 -7.46 -4.30 0.78
N THR A 52 -6.71 -4.49 1.87
CA THR A 52 -7.24 -5.10 3.10
C THR A 52 -8.46 -4.34 3.63
N MET A 53 -8.40 -3.01 3.68
CA MET A 53 -9.45 -2.19 4.28
C MET A 53 -10.67 -1.98 3.38
N CYS A 54 -10.49 -2.02 2.06
CA CYS A 54 -11.57 -1.79 1.08
C CYS A 54 -12.24 -3.09 0.61
N VAL A 55 -11.48 -4.19 0.54
CA VAL A 55 -11.90 -5.46 -0.07
C VAL A 55 -12.01 -6.58 0.96
N MET A 56 -11.00 -6.77 1.82
CA MET A 56 -10.94 -7.91 2.75
C MET A 56 -11.72 -7.71 4.06
N ALA A 57 -12.12 -6.49 4.37
CA ALA A 57 -13.02 -6.22 5.47
C ALA A 57 -14.38 -6.88 5.18
N SER A 58 -14.98 -7.53 6.19
CA SER A 58 -16.27 -8.22 6.04
C SER A 58 -17.32 -7.35 5.33
N PRO A 59 -18.23 -7.94 4.53
CA PRO A 59 -19.31 -7.20 3.89
C PRO A 59 -20.08 -6.36 4.93
N GLY A 60 -20.13 -5.04 4.76
CA GLY A 60 -20.73 -4.11 5.73
C GLY A 60 -19.79 -3.56 6.81
N SER A 61 -18.53 -3.99 6.86
CA SER A 61 -17.51 -3.50 7.79
C SER A 61 -16.28 -2.91 7.09
N ARG A 62 -16.41 -2.48 5.82
CA ARG A 62 -15.34 -1.77 5.10
C ARG A 62 -14.86 -0.61 5.97
N ILE A 63 -13.57 -0.63 6.29
CA ILE A 63 -12.97 0.33 7.22
C ILE A 63 -12.64 1.64 6.48
N ARG A 64 -12.53 1.56 5.14
CA ARG A 64 -12.22 2.67 4.23
C ARG A 64 -12.98 2.47 2.93
N SER A 65 -13.38 3.58 2.30
CA SER A 65 -13.82 3.57 0.90
C SER A 65 -12.64 3.91 0.00
N PRO A 66 -12.48 3.25 -1.15
CA PRO A 66 -11.59 3.70 -2.23
C PRO A 66 -11.85 5.16 -2.61
N GLY A 67 -10.82 5.92 -2.97
CA GLY A 67 -11.03 7.33 -3.31
C GLY A 67 -9.77 8.19 -3.52
N PRO A 68 -9.95 9.51 -3.67
CA PRO A 68 -8.88 10.47 -3.94
C PRO A 68 -7.70 10.45 -2.97
N GLN A 69 -7.96 10.12 -1.71
CA GLN A 69 -6.92 10.01 -0.67
C GLN A 69 -5.87 8.93 -0.97
N ASP A 70 -6.15 7.99 -1.87
CA ASP A 70 -5.21 6.93 -2.26
C ASP A 70 -4.14 7.45 -3.25
N GLN A 71 -4.38 8.59 -3.91
CA GLN A 71 -3.54 9.09 -4.99
C GLN A 71 -2.06 9.27 -4.61
N PRO A 72 -1.71 9.86 -3.44
CA PRO A 72 -0.32 10.01 -3.04
C PRO A 72 0.42 8.67 -2.88
N ILE A 73 -0.29 7.60 -2.49
CA ILE A 73 0.27 6.25 -2.37
C ILE A 73 0.57 5.67 -3.75
N LEU A 74 -0.35 5.83 -4.69
CA LEU A 74 -0.20 5.34 -6.06
C LEU A 74 0.95 6.07 -6.78
N ASP A 75 1.00 7.39 -6.67
CA ASP A 75 2.06 8.19 -7.29
C ASP A 75 3.41 7.96 -6.62
N GLY A 76 3.43 7.78 -5.30
CA GLY A 76 4.62 7.44 -4.53
C GLY A 76 5.20 6.08 -4.91
N PHE A 77 4.35 5.05 -5.07
CA PHE A 77 4.77 3.73 -5.54
C PHE A 77 5.42 3.83 -6.93
N ASN A 78 4.75 4.48 -7.88
CA ASN A 78 5.28 4.61 -9.25
C ASN A 78 6.60 5.39 -9.29
N SER A 79 6.69 6.47 -8.53
CA SER A 79 7.91 7.29 -8.47
C SER A 79 9.08 6.52 -7.86
N SER A 80 8.82 5.78 -6.77
CA SER A 80 9.82 4.92 -6.12
C SER A 80 10.28 3.79 -7.03
N LEU A 81 9.36 3.17 -7.77
CA LEU A 81 9.66 2.14 -8.77
C LEU A 81 10.60 2.68 -9.85
N GLY A 82 10.26 3.82 -10.45
CA GLY A 82 11.07 4.46 -11.47
C GLY A 82 12.46 4.84 -10.96
N ALA A 83 12.53 5.44 -9.77
CA ALA A 83 13.80 5.84 -9.16
C ALA A 83 14.68 4.62 -8.79
N ALA A 84 14.08 3.57 -8.23
CA ALA A 84 14.79 2.35 -7.85
C ALA A 84 15.38 1.63 -9.07
N LEU A 85 14.59 1.49 -10.15
CA LEU A 85 15.06 0.90 -11.40
C LEU A 85 16.08 1.79 -12.13
N ALA A 86 15.95 3.11 -12.06
CA ALA A 86 16.95 4.02 -12.63
C ALA A 86 18.33 3.91 -11.95
N LEU A 87 18.36 3.67 -10.63
CA LEU A 87 19.61 3.43 -9.90
C LEU A 87 20.14 2.01 -10.07
N ASN A 88 19.26 1.02 -10.11
CA ASN A 88 19.61 -0.38 -10.28
C ASN A 88 18.60 -1.09 -11.20
N PRO A 89 18.86 -1.13 -12.52
CA PRO A 89 17.97 -1.78 -13.49
C PRO A 89 17.78 -3.28 -13.26
N ARG A 90 18.68 -3.93 -12.50
CA ARG A 90 18.61 -5.37 -12.16
C ARG A 90 17.93 -5.62 -10.81
N LEU A 91 17.37 -4.60 -10.18
CA LEU A 91 16.63 -4.78 -8.93
C LEU A 91 15.43 -5.68 -9.18
N ASP A 92 15.32 -6.76 -8.41
CA ASP A 92 14.16 -7.64 -8.47
C ASP A 92 12.97 -6.96 -7.76
N VAL A 93 12.07 -6.41 -8.57
CA VAL A 93 10.84 -5.73 -8.13
C VAL A 93 9.59 -6.33 -8.79
N ALA A 94 9.74 -7.46 -9.48
CA ALA A 94 8.65 -8.07 -10.23
C ALA A 94 7.50 -8.44 -9.29
N THR A 95 7.83 -9.03 -8.14
CA THR A 95 6.87 -9.46 -7.13
C THR A 95 6.08 -8.28 -6.56
N GLU A 96 6.74 -7.15 -6.29
CA GLU A 96 6.12 -5.92 -5.78
C GLU A 96 5.12 -5.34 -6.78
N VAL A 97 5.51 -5.27 -8.07
CA VAL A 97 4.67 -4.75 -9.15
C VAL A 97 3.46 -5.66 -9.39
N GLU A 98 3.68 -6.98 -9.46
CA GLU A 98 2.61 -7.97 -9.64
C GLU A 98 1.60 -7.92 -8.49
N ARG A 99 2.09 -7.87 -7.24
CA ARG A 99 1.23 -7.83 -6.06
C ARG A 99 0.43 -6.53 -5.99
N ALA A 100 1.08 -5.39 -6.17
CA ALA A 100 0.40 -4.10 -6.19
C ALA A 100 -0.68 -4.07 -7.27
N THR A 101 -0.36 -4.56 -8.47
CA THR A 101 -1.31 -4.65 -9.58
C THR A 101 -2.51 -5.54 -9.24
N ALA A 102 -2.28 -6.74 -8.71
CA ALA A 102 -3.35 -7.66 -8.34
C ALA A 102 -4.29 -7.06 -7.27
N TYR A 103 -3.74 -6.39 -6.26
CA TYR A 103 -4.50 -5.74 -5.20
C TYR A 103 -5.34 -4.57 -5.72
N LEU A 104 -4.76 -3.69 -6.54
CA LEU A 104 -5.48 -2.56 -7.12
C LEU A 104 -6.59 -3.02 -8.08
N ARG A 105 -6.39 -4.12 -8.83
CA ARG A 105 -7.46 -4.71 -9.67
C ARG A 105 -8.66 -5.13 -8.84
N GLN A 106 -8.43 -5.78 -7.69
CA GLN A 106 -9.52 -6.16 -6.79
C GLN A 106 -10.23 -4.95 -6.18
N VAL A 107 -9.48 -3.92 -5.78
CA VAL A 107 -10.07 -2.65 -5.30
C VAL A 107 -10.94 -2.00 -6.37
N ALA A 108 -10.48 -1.96 -7.63
CA ALA A 108 -11.23 -1.42 -8.75
C ALA A 108 -12.54 -2.19 -9.01
N MET A 109 -12.50 -3.53 -8.95
CA MET A 109 -13.68 -4.37 -9.13
C MET A 109 -14.75 -4.14 -8.04
N GLU A 110 -14.32 -3.93 -6.80
CA GLU A 110 -15.21 -3.68 -5.66
C GLU A 110 -15.73 -2.24 -5.60
N SER A 111 -15.20 -1.33 -6.42
CA SER A 111 -15.56 0.10 -6.45
C SER A 111 -15.57 0.67 -7.87
N PRO A 112 -16.61 0.35 -8.68
CA PRO A 112 -16.68 0.75 -10.09
C PRO A 112 -16.55 2.26 -10.35
N GLY A 113 -17.02 3.10 -9.41
CA GLY A 113 -16.91 4.56 -9.51
C GLY A 113 -15.48 5.09 -9.41
N GLU A 114 -14.60 4.38 -8.71
CA GLU A 114 -13.17 4.76 -8.57
C GLU A 114 -12.26 3.87 -9.43
N ALA A 115 -12.81 2.86 -10.10
CA ALA A 115 -12.05 1.90 -10.90
C ALA A 115 -11.08 2.54 -11.92
N PRO A 116 -11.45 3.63 -12.65
CA PRO A 116 -10.52 4.27 -13.58
C PRO A 116 -9.20 4.69 -12.94
N ARG A 117 -9.24 5.26 -11.73
CA ARG A 117 -8.04 5.70 -10.99
C ARG A 117 -7.06 4.56 -10.76
N TYR A 118 -7.57 3.41 -10.34
CA TYR A 118 -6.75 2.26 -10.02
C TYR A 118 -6.22 1.57 -11.29
N PHE A 119 -7.01 1.51 -12.35
CA PHE A 119 -6.54 1.01 -13.65
C PHE A 119 -5.46 1.91 -14.25
N ASP A 120 -5.62 3.23 -14.20
CA ASP A 120 -4.59 4.18 -14.65
C ASP A 120 -3.29 4.01 -13.84
N ALA A 121 -3.38 3.77 -12.53
CA ALA A 121 -2.21 3.49 -11.70
C ALA A 121 -1.52 2.18 -12.09
N ILE A 122 -2.29 1.11 -12.33
CA ILE A 122 -1.76 -0.18 -12.81
C ILE A 122 -1.00 0.00 -14.12
N GLU A 123 -1.59 0.69 -15.09
CA GLU A 123 -0.93 0.94 -16.38
C GLU A 123 0.38 1.70 -16.22
N ARG A 124 0.42 2.71 -15.33
CA ARG A 124 1.65 3.43 -15.00
C ARG A 124 2.70 2.53 -14.36
N PHE A 125 2.32 1.66 -13.43
CA PHE A 125 3.26 0.73 -12.80
C PHE A 125 3.87 -0.23 -13.81
N GLU A 126 3.03 -0.87 -14.63
CA GLU A 126 3.46 -1.80 -15.67
C GLU A 126 4.35 -1.09 -16.72
N SER A 127 3.99 0.11 -17.14
CA SER A 127 4.79 0.91 -18.07
C SER A 127 6.16 1.26 -17.49
N THR A 128 6.20 1.73 -16.25
CA THR A 128 7.45 2.09 -15.55
C THR A 128 8.34 0.87 -15.37
N TYR A 129 7.78 -0.27 -14.94
CA TYR A 129 8.52 -1.51 -14.80
C TYR A 129 9.12 -1.98 -16.14
N ARG A 130 8.33 -2.01 -17.22
CA ARG A 130 8.80 -2.38 -18.57
C ARG A 130 9.86 -1.43 -19.12
N ALA A 131 9.83 -0.15 -18.73
CA ALA A 131 10.82 0.83 -19.15
C ALA A 131 12.15 0.68 -18.40
N GLY A 132 12.10 0.39 -17.09
CA GLY A 132 13.29 0.25 -16.24
C GLY A 132 13.96 -1.13 -16.26
N ALA A 133 13.25 -2.18 -16.69
CA ALA A 133 13.79 -3.54 -16.78
C ALA A 133 14.57 -3.85 -18.08
N LYS A 134 14.96 -2.83 -18.86
CA LYS A 134 15.74 -2.94 -20.10
C LYS A 134 17.23 -2.69 -19.84
#